data_AF-A0A0S7X3C2-F1
#
_entry.id   AF-A0A0S7X3C2-F1
#
_cell.length_a   1.000
_cell.length_b   1.000
_cell.length_c   1.000
_cell.angle_alpha   90.00
_cell.angle_beta   90.00
_cell.angle_gamma   90.00
#
_symmetry.space_group_name_H-M   'P 1'
#
loop_
_entity.id
_entity.type
_entity.pdbx_description
1 polymer ?
#
loop_
_entity_poly.entity_id
_entity_poly.type
_entity_poly.pdbx_seq_one_letter_code
_entity_poly.pdbx_strand_id
1 'polypeptide(L)'
;MKLLKLDEENDLALMQIISDKNNFEVTERFGDSESVKEGDEIVFIGYPLATELLGMKFGITMSTNHCIISAVKRRGIDGSLHFFIIDTHINNGSSGSPVFLKDTGKIMGIASGRISTKITTPDGKIFDVPANMGICRPAKYAINLIK
;
A
#
# COMPACT_ATOMS: atom_id res chain seq x y z
N MET A 1 -4.55 15.78 -12.47
CA MET A 1 -4.66 14.34 -12.81
C MET A 1 -6.03 14.05 -13.40
N LYS A 2 -6.20 12.97 -14.16
CA LYS A 2 -7.47 12.49 -14.70
C LYS A 2 -7.64 11.01 -14.40
N LEU A 3 -8.84 10.61 -13.96
CA LEU A 3 -9.19 9.20 -13.78
C LEU A 3 -9.32 8.52 -15.15
N LEU A 4 -8.62 7.41 -15.34
CA LEU A 4 -8.72 6.58 -16.54
C LEU A 4 -9.60 5.36 -16.32
N LYS A 5 -9.45 4.69 -15.17
CA LYS A 5 -10.23 3.51 -14.77
C LYS A 5 -10.38 3.47 -13.26
N LEU A 6 -11.51 2.92 -12.81
CA LEU A 6 -11.83 2.66 -11.41
C LEU A 6 -12.34 1.22 -11.30
N ASP A 7 -11.75 0.46 -10.40
CA ASP A 7 -12.22 -0.86 -9.99
C ASP A 7 -12.58 -0.77 -8.51
N GLU A 8 -13.88 -0.62 -8.23
CA GLU A 8 -14.39 -0.46 -6.86
C GLU A 8 -14.31 -1.77 -6.06
N GLU A 9 -14.49 -2.91 -6.71
CA GLU A 9 -14.45 -4.22 -6.06
C GLU A 9 -13.05 -4.52 -5.52
N ASN A 10 -12.04 -4.19 -6.32
CA ASN A 10 -10.64 -4.38 -5.96
C ASN A 10 -9.99 -3.11 -5.40
N ASP A 11 -10.72 -2.04 -5.10
CA ASP A 11 -10.18 -0.78 -4.53
C ASP A 11 -8.89 -0.32 -5.25
N LEU A 12 -9.01 -0.13 -6.57
CA LEU A 12 -7.92 0.31 -7.46
C LEU A 12 -8.40 1.43 -8.39
N ALA A 13 -7.51 2.39 -8.65
CA ALA A 13 -7.75 3.44 -9.64
C ALA A 13 -6.50 3.66 -10.49
N LEU A 14 -6.70 3.82 -11.80
CA LEU A 14 -5.64 4.24 -12.72
C LEU A 14 -5.81 5.72 -13.04
N MET A 15 -4.77 6.50 -12.74
CA MET A 15 -4.76 7.96 -12.89
C MET A 15 -3.73 8.39 -13.94
N GLN A 16 -4.10 9.37 -14.77
CA GLN A 16 -3.20 10.05 -15.70
C GLN A 16 -2.72 11.37 -15.09
N ILE A 17 -1.41 11.60 -15.10
CA ILE A 17 -0.86 12.92 -14.82
C ILE A 17 -1.10 13.81 -16.04
N ILE A 18 -1.76 14.95 -15.84
CA ILE A 18 -1.93 15.98 -16.87
C ILE A 18 -0.94 17.08 -16.52
N SER A 19 0.13 17.19 -17.29
CA SER A 19 1.16 18.21 -17.11
C SER A 19 1.84 18.50 -18.45
N ASP A 20 2.21 19.76 -18.66
CA ASP A 20 3.10 20.16 -19.76
C ASP A 20 4.56 19.83 -19.45
N LYS A 21 4.87 19.46 -18.20
CA LYS A 21 6.17 18.95 -17.78
C LYS A 21 6.27 17.47 -18.12
N ASN A 22 7.35 17.08 -18.80
CA ASN A 22 7.62 15.70 -19.20
C ASN A 22 8.83 15.09 -18.48
N ASN A 23 9.38 15.78 -17.47
CA ASN A 23 10.60 15.36 -16.76
C ASN A 23 10.29 14.48 -15.53
N PHE A 24 9.44 13.47 -15.70
CA PHE A 24 9.16 12.51 -14.64
C PHE A 24 10.20 11.38 -14.68
N GLU A 25 10.80 11.10 -13.52
CA GLU A 25 11.51 9.84 -13.34
C GLU A 25 10.47 8.73 -13.20
N VAL A 26 10.42 7.84 -14.19
CA VAL A 26 9.51 6.69 -14.19
C VAL A 26 10.23 5.52 -13.53
N THR A 27 9.64 4.99 -12.47
CA THR A 27 10.03 3.69 -11.93
C THR A 27 9.36 2.59 -12.76
N GLU A 28 10.03 2.15 -13.83
CA GLU A 28 9.50 1.09 -14.72
C GLU A 28 9.60 -0.33 -14.13
N ARG A 29 10.09 -0.46 -12.90
CA ARG A 29 10.54 -1.75 -12.37
C ARG A 29 9.46 -2.43 -11.56
N PHE A 30 8.32 -2.75 -12.16
CA PHE A 30 7.42 -3.72 -11.54
C PHE A 30 8.10 -5.09 -11.45
N GLY A 31 8.13 -5.67 -10.26
CA GLY A 31 8.64 -7.02 -10.06
C GLY A 31 7.57 -8.08 -10.26
N ASP A 32 8.01 -9.34 -10.33
CA ASP A 32 7.07 -10.46 -10.29
C ASP A 32 6.60 -10.66 -8.86
N SER A 33 5.50 -10.02 -8.48
CA SER A 33 4.99 -10.06 -7.11
C SER A 33 4.58 -11.46 -6.64
N GLU A 34 4.43 -12.44 -7.53
CA GLU A 34 4.22 -13.86 -7.16
C GLU A 34 5.45 -14.51 -6.50
N SER A 35 6.63 -13.93 -6.70
CA SER A 35 7.91 -14.46 -6.19
C SER A 35 8.22 -14.08 -4.75
N VAL A 36 7.41 -13.19 -4.15
CA VAL A 36 7.63 -12.74 -2.77
C VAL A 36 7.42 -13.86 -1.75
N LYS A 37 8.16 -13.79 -0.66
CA LYS A 37 8.14 -14.76 0.44
C LYS A 37 8.12 -14.06 1.79
N GLU A 38 7.62 -14.77 2.80
CA GLU A 38 7.79 -14.32 4.18
C GLU A 38 9.27 -14.10 4.52
N GLY A 39 9.56 -12.99 5.20
CA GLY A 39 10.90 -12.57 5.58
C GLY A 39 11.62 -11.73 4.52
N ASP A 40 11.10 -11.60 3.29
CA ASP A 40 11.68 -10.69 2.30
C ASP A 40 11.70 -9.26 2.84
N GLU A 41 12.86 -8.61 2.77
CA GLU A 41 13.03 -7.22 3.17
C GLU A 41 12.48 -6.27 2.11
N ILE A 42 11.66 -5.33 2.54
CA ILE A 42 10.97 -4.37 1.69
C ILE A 42 11.13 -2.95 2.22
N VAL A 43 10.90 -1.98 1.33
CA VAL A 43 10.83 -0.57 1.66
C VAL A 43 9.46 -0.04 1.24
N PHE A 44 8.73 0.50 2.20
CA PHE A 44 7.49 1.24 1.99
C PHE A 44 7.82 2.74 1.94
N ILE A 45 7.26 3.45 0.96
CA ILE A 45 7.44 4.90 0.82
C ILE A 45 6.08 5.57 0.64
N GLY A 46 5.71 6.50 1.53
CA GLY A 46 4.39 7.12 1.49
C GLY A 46 4.22 8.32 2.42
N TYR A 47 2.97 8.77 2.56
CA TYR A 47 2.60 9.95 3.36
C TYR A 47 1.55 9.57 4.44
N PRO A 48 1.91 8.75 5.43
CA PRO A 48 0.99 8.36 6.49
C PRO A 48 0.49 9.60 7.26
N LEU A 49 -0.81 9.62 7.54
CA LEU A 49 -1.53 10.67 8.28
C LEU A 49 -1.39 12.07 7.67
N ALA A 50 -1.10 12.19 6.38
CA ALA A 50 -0.82 13.49 5.77
C ALA A 50 -1.96 14.50 5.92
N THR A 51 -3.20 14.07 5.71
CA THR A 51 -4.37 14.95 5.85
C THR A 51 -4.52 15.45 7.29
N GLU A 52 -4.34 14.56 8.26
CA GLU A 52 -4.43 14.87 9.69
C GLU A 52 -3.31 15.82 10.13
N LEU A 53 -2.06 15.52 9.76
CA LEU A 53 -0.88 16.34 10.09
C LEU A 53 -0.98 17.74 9.48
N LEU A 54 -1.39 17.84 8.22
CA LEU A 54 -1.66 19.13 7.58
C LEU A 54 -2.79 19.89 8.28
N GLY A 55 -3.86 19.20 8.69
CA GLY A 55 -4.94 19.80 9.48
C GLY A 55 -4.48 20.35 10.83
N MET A 56 -3.48 19.71 11.44
CA MET A 56 -2.81 20.18 12.66
C MET A 56 -1.73 21.24 12.40
N LYS A 57 -1.56 21.69 11.15
CA LYS A 57 -0.55 22.67 10.70
C LYS A 57 0.89 22.19 10.87
N PHE A 58 1.11 20.88 10.93
CA PHE A 58 2.45 20.30 10.80
C PHE A 58 2.85 20.21 9.33
N GLY A 59 4.14 20.40 9.07
CA GLY A 59 4.71 20.04 7.78
C GLY A 59 4.67 18.53 7.58
N ILE A 60 4.53 18.10 6.33
CA ILE A 60 4.63 16.68 5.96
C ILE A 60 5.85 16.47 5.06
N THR A 61 6.52 15.35 5.29
CA THR A 61 7.57 14.85 4.40
C THR A 61 7.29 13.39 4.10
N MET A 62 7.82 12.90 2.99
CA MET A 62 7.68 11.51 2.60
C MET A 62 8.33 10.60 3.64
N SER A 63 7.58 9.63 4.16
CA SER A 63 8.10 8.62 5.08
C SER A 63 8.69 7.46 4.28
N THR A 64 9.79 6.91 4.78
CA THR A 64 10.42 5.69 4.25
C THR A 64 10.56 4.69 5.39
N ASN A 65 9.97 3.51 5.25
CA ASN A 65 9.97 2.47 6.27
C ASN A 65 10.59 1.18 5.72
N HIS A 66 11.63 0.71 6.37
CA HIS A 66 12.17 -0.63 6.15
C HIS A 66 11.35 -1.64 6.96
N CYS A 67 10.87 -2.69 6.30
CA CYS A 67 9.98 -3.70 6.87
C CYS A 67 10.24 -5.06 6.23
N ILE A 68 9.58 -6.10 6.72
CA ILE A 68 9.55 -7.43 6.11
C ILE A 68 8.14 -7.79 5.65
N ILE A 69 8.06 -8.75 4.75
CA ILE A 69 6.81 -9.46 4.48
C ILE A 69 6.55 -10.44 5.63
N SER A 70 5.55 -10.15 6.45
CA SER A 70 5.18 -10.97 7.61
C SER A 70 4.36 -12.20 7.23
N ALA A 71 3.54 -12.12 6.18
CA ALA A 71 2.74 -13.25 5.69
C ALA A 71 2.33 -13.08 4.23
N VAL A 72 2.30 -14.18 3.48
CA VAL A 72 1.79 -14.23 2.10
C VAL A 72 0.40 -14.87 2.11
N LYS A 73 -0.61 -14.20 1.54
CA LYS A 73 -2.00 -14.67 1.53
C LYS A 73 -2.47 -14.94 0.11
N ARG A 74 -2.59 -16.23 -0.20
CA ARG A 74 -3.08 -16.75 -1.48
C ARG A 74 -4.57 -17.07 -1.37
N ARG A 75 -5.34 -16.84 -2.45
CA ARG A 75 -6.79 -17.09 -2.52
C ARG A 75 -7.10 -17.88 -3.79
N GLY A 76 -8.19 -18.66 -3.75
CA GLY A 76 -8.70 -19.38 -4.92
C GLY A 76 -8.12 -20.77 -5.09
N ILE A 77 -8.72 -21.54 -6.00
CA ILE A 77 -8.26 -22.89 -6.39
C ILE A 77 -6.90 -22.82 -7.12
N ASP A 78 -6.60 -21.68 -7.75
CA ASP A 78 -5.38 -21.44 -8.51
C ASP A 78 -4.16 -21.07 -7.63
N GLY A 79 -4.35 -20.81 -6.34
CA GLY A 79 -3.29 -20.43 -5.41
C GLY A 79 -2.66 -19.06 -5.71
N SER A 80 -3.38 -18.19 -6.43
CA SER A 80 -2.89 -16.86 -6.79
C SER A 80 -2.63 -15.99 -5.56
N LEU A 81 -1.57 -15.17 -5.61
CA LEU A 81 -1.29 -14.21 -4.55
C LEU A 81 -2.33 -13.10 -4.57
N HIS A 82 -3.05 -12.93 -3.46
CA HIS A 82 -4.10 -11.93 -3.36
C HIS A 82 -3.65 -10.69 -2.57
N PHE A 83 -2.97 -10.90 -1.45
CA PHE A 83 -2.31 -9.85 -0.68
C PHE A 83 -1.17 -10.41 0.16
N PHE A 84 -0.29 -9.54 0.61
CA PHE A 84 0.71 -9.86 1.61
C PHE A 84 0.64 -8.87 2.76
N ILE A 85 1.05 -9.33 3.94
CA ILE A 85 1.06 -8.57 5.18
C ILE A 85 2.48 -8.10 5.44
N ILE A 86 2.63 -6.86 5.88
CA ILE A 86 3.92 -6.24 6.21
C ILE A 86 3.90 -5.72 7.66
N ASP A 87 5.05 -5.72 8.32
CA ASP A 87 5.20 -5.35 9.74
C ASP A 87 5.40 -3.83 9.95
N THR A 88 4.65 -3.03 9.20
CA THR A 88 4.64 -1.57 9.38
C THR A 88 3.22 -1.04 9.50
N HIS A 89 3.13 0.16 10.07
CA HIS A 89 1.88 0.89 10.18
C HIS A 89 1.48 1.39 8.79
N ILE A 90 0.29 0.98 8.35
CA ILE A 90 -0.43 1.61 7.26
C ILE A 90 -1.52 2.46 7.92
N ASN A 91 -1.59 3.73 7.57
CA ASN A 91 -2.58 4.66 8.09
C ASN A 91 -3.28 5.38 6.94
N ASN A 92 -4.27 6.22 7.24
CA ASN A 92 -4.82 7.14 6.26
C ASN A 92 -3.69 7.89 5.54
N GLY A 93 -3.82 8.12 4.23
CA GLY A 93 -2.74 8.70 3.41
C GLY A 93 -1.62 7.73 2.99
N SER A 94 -1.60 6.50 3.52
CA SER A 94 -0.68 5.44 3.04
C SER A 94 -1.25 4.68 1.84
N SER A 95 -2.57 4.66 1.65
CA SER A 95 -3.23 3.96 0.54
C SER A 95 -2.69 4.43 -0.82
N GLY A 96 -2.37 3.48 -1.71
CA GLY A 96 -1.78 3.76 -3.01
C GLY A 96 -0.25 3.90 -3.00
N SER A 97 0.38 3.91 -1.83
CA SER A 97 1.84 4.02 -1.72
C SER A 97 2.55 2.76 -2.24
N PRO A 98 3.66 2.90 -2.98
CA PRO A 98 4.41 1.77 -3.48
C PRO A 98 5.19 1.05 -2.37
N VAL A 99 5.33 -0.27 -2.55
CA VAL A 99 6.18 -1.13 -1.73
C VAL A 99 7.25 -1.75 -2.62
N PHE A 100 8.51 -1.52 -2.28
CA PHE A 100 9.67 -1.95 -3.05
C PHE A 100 10.36 -3.14 -2.39
N LEU A 101 10.86 -4.08 -3.19
CA LEU A 101 11.82 -5.08 -2.70
C LEU A 101 13.17 -4.39 -2.48
N LYS A 102 13.71 -4.47 -1.27
CA LYS A 102 14.91 -3.72 -0.86
C LYS A 102 16.09 -3.92 -1.80
N ASP A 103 16.36 -5.17 -2.17
CA ASP A 103 17.56 -5.53 -2.94
C ASP A 103 17.50 -5.11 -4.41
N THR A 104 16.30 -4.98 -4.98
CA THR A 104 16.14 -4.73 -6.42
C THR A 104 15.54 -3.38 -6.76
N GLY A 105 14.93 -2.71 -5.77
CA GLY A 105 14.11 -1.51 -5.97
C GLY A 105 12.87 -1.75 -6.83
N LYS A 106 12.48 -3.01 -7.06
CA LYS A 106 11.29 -3.34 -7.85
C LYS A 106 10.02 -3.13 -7.03
N ILE A 107 8.97 -2.60 -7.65
CA ILE A 107 7.66 -2.46 -7.03
C ILE A 107 7.03 -3.85 -6.94
N MET A 108 6.79 -4.32 -5.72
CA MET A 108 6.19 -5.62 -5.44
C MET A 108 4.73 -5.49 -5.01
N GLY A 109 4.32 -4.32 -4.52
CA GLY A 109 2.93 -4.10 -4.14
C GLY A 109 2.56 -2.65 -3.92
N ILE A 110 1.29 -2.48 -3.58
CA ILE A 110 0.63 -1.21 -3.30
C ILE A 110 0.00 -1.33 -1.91
N ALA A 111 0.35 -0.42 -1.00
CA ALA A 111 -0.27 -0.35 0.32
C ALA A 111 -1.76 -0.05 0.16
N SER A 112 -2.62 -0.85 0.80
CA SER A 112 -4.07 -0.78 0.62
C SER A 112 -4.82 -0.60 1.93
N GLY A 113 -4.37 -1.23 3.02
CA GLY A 113 -5.11 -1.14 4.28
C GLY A 113 -4.30 -1.53 5.51
N ARG A 114 -4.96 -1.42 6.66
CA ARG A 114 -4.43 -1.79 7.96
C ARG A 114 -5.28 -2.86 8.61
N ILE A 115 -4.66 -3.66 9.46
CA ILE A 115 -5.36 -4.61 10.31
C ILE A 115 -5.61 -3.94 11.65
N SER A 116 -6.87 -3.84 12.05
CA SER A 116 -7.27 -3.29 13.34
C SER A 116 -8.52 -3.98 13.87
N THR A 117 -8.74 -3.85 15.17
CA THR A 117 -9.99 -4.27 15.83
C THR A 117 -10.66 -3.08 16.49
N LYS A 118 -11.99 -3.08 16.52
CA LYS A 118 -12.77 -2.05 17.21
C LYS A 118 -13.20 -2.56 18.58
N ILE A 119 -12.86 -1.82 19.63
CA ILE A 119 -13.31 -2.10 20.99
C ILE A 119 -14.27 -1.01 21.45
N THR A 120 -15.31 -1.41 22.19
CA THR A 120 -16.26 -0.48 22.81
C THR A 120 -15.96 -0.38 24.29
N THR A 121 -15.74 0.83 24.80
CA THR A 121 -15.49 1.06 26.23
C THR A 121 -16.78 1.09 27.04
N PRO A 122 -16.71 0.99 28.39
CA PRO A 122 -17.89 1.04 29.26
C PRO A 122 -18.73 2.31 29.11
N ASP A 123 -18.13 3.44 28.71
CA ASP A 123 -18.81 4.71 28.42
C ASP A 123 -19.33 4.81 26.97
N GLY A 124 -19.30 3.71 26.20
CA GLY A 124 -19.88 3.62 24.86
C GLY A 124 -19.00 4.17 23.72
N LYS A 125 -17.77 4.62 24.00
CA LYS A 125 -16.85 5.07 22.94
C LYS A 125 -16.25 3.89 22.20
N ILE A 126 -16.05 4.07 20.89
CA ILE A 126 -15.40 3.07 20.04
C ILE A 126 -13.95 3.49 19.80
N PHE A 127 -13.02 2.61 20.15
CA PHE A 127 -11.59 2.78 19.87
C PHE A 127 -11.15 1.78 18.81
N ASP A 128 -10.36 2.28 17.87
CA ASP A 128 -9.72 1.48 16.84
C ASP A 128 -8.31 1.10 17.32
N VAL A 129 -8.08 -0.18 17.58
CA VAL A 129 -6.82 -0.71 18.09
C VAL A 129 -6.05 -1.31 16.91
N PRO A 130 -4.96 -0.67 16.44
CA PRO A 130 -4.18 -1.19 15.33
C PRO A 130 -3.41 -2.44 15.74
N ALA A 131 -3.33 -3.42 14.85
CA ALA A 131 -2.48 -4.60 15.02
C ALA A 131 -1.02 -4.33 14.60
N ASN A 132 -0.70 -3.11 14.19
CA ASN A 132 0.60 -2.69 13.65
C ASN A 132 1.05 -3.53 12.43
N MET A 133 0.08 -3.95 11.62
CA MET A 133 0.30 -4.70 10.39
C MET A 133 -0.42 -4.03 9.22
N GLY A 134 0.30 -3.96 8.09
CA GLY A 134 -0.18 -3.42 6.83
C GLY A 134 -0.60 -4.51 5.85
N ILE A 135 -1.61 -4.22 5.03
CA ILE A 135 -2.04 -5.04 3.90
C ILE A 135 -1.55 -4.40 2.62
N CYS A 136 -0.91 -5.19 1.76
CA CYS A 136 -0.44 -4.76 0.46
C CYS A 136 -1.02 -5.63 -0.65
N ARG A 137 -1.54 -4.98 -1.69
CA ARG A 137 -1.96 -5.64 -2.92
C ARG A 137 -0.73 -5.93 -3.80
N PRO A 138 -0.58 -7.12 -4.37
CA PRO A 138 0.54 -7.45 -5.25
C PRO A 138 0.49 -6.61 -6.51
N ALA A 139 1.64 -6.07 -6.92
CA ALA A 139 1.68 -5.13 -8.04
C ALA A 139 1.25 -5.77 -9.36
N LYS A 140 1.65 -7.01 -9.63
CA LYS A 140 1.25 -7.76 -10.84
C LYS A 140 -0.26 -7.99 -10.88
N TYR A 141 -0.85 -8.35 -9.74
CA TYR A 141 -2.30 -8.52 -9.60
C TYR A 141 -3.03 -7.21 -9.89
N ALA A 142 -2.62 -6.12 -9.24
CA ALA A 142 -3.25 -4.80 -9.43
C ALA A 142 -3.15 -4.32 -10.89
N ILE A 143 -1.99 -4.48 -11.52
CA ILE A 143 -1.74 -4.08 -12.90
C ILE A 143 -2.65 -4.84 -13.88
N ASN A 144 -2.85 -6.15 -13.68
CA ASN A 144 -3.67 -6.96 -14.58
C ASN A 144 -5.16 -6.59 -14.52
N LEU A 145 -5.63 -6.01 -13.41
CA LEU A 145 -7.01 -5.56 -13.26
C LEU A 145 -7.29 -4.21 -13.93
N ILE A 146 -6.29 -3.33 -13.97
CA ILE A 146 -6.49 -1.93 -14.41
C ILE A 146 -5.77 -1.56 -15.71
N LYS A 147 -4.99 -2.45 -16.33
CA LYS A 147 -4.50 -2.28 -17.71
C LYS A 147 -5.63 -2.47 -18.72
#